data_AF-A0A6L9IH56-F1
#
_entry.id   AF-A0A6L9IH56-F1
#
_cell.length_a   1.000
_cell.length_b   1.000
_cell.length_c   1.000
_cell.angle_alpha   90.00
_cell.angle_beta   90.00
_cell.angle_gamma   90.00
#
_symmetry.space_group_name_H-M   'P 1'
#
loop_
_entity.id
_entity.type
_entity.pdbx_description
1 polymer ?
#
loop_
_entity_poly.entity_id
_entity_poly.type
_entity_poly.pdbx_seq_one_letter_code
_entity_poly.pdbx_strand_id
1 'polypeptide(L)'
;MTIEMNEIRAALDAAIAANDATDLERLLTDHAYLPGGEPNFALIEGFAAQVGAVVAAPNPPETFLEALLDGWAALSPAAVPNDNPRAILPAAAARSYGAVAAARPEWWSAEVGKLECCAADPRPLVRQNVVRALNDARPLADAVAAQGDPAARIAAVTKQLEASETA
;
A
#
# COMPACT_ATOMS: atom_id res chain seq x y z
N MET A 1 16.58 -2.39 15.16
CA MET A 1 17.40 -2.77 14.00
C MET A 1 16.70 -2.14 12.81
N THR A 2 17.34 -1.20 12.12
CA THR A 2 16.72 -0.51 10.98
C THR A 2 16.96 -1.37 9.75
N ILE A 3 15.89 -1.80 9.07
CA ILE A 3 16.04 -2.39 7.72
C ILE A 3 16.55 -1.29 6.80
N GLU A 4 17.58 -1.60 6.03
CA GLU A 4 18.06 -0.70 4.98
C GLU A 4 17.17 -0.81 3.74
N MET A 5 16.89 0.30 3.05
CA MET A 5 16.05 0.30 1.83
C MET A 5 16.55 -0.67 0.75
N ASN A 6 17.87 -0.89 0.70
CA ASN A 6 18.49 -1.83 -0.22
C ASN A 6 18.12 -3.30 0.07
N GLU A 7 17.86 -3.65 1.33
CA GLU A 7 17.44 -5.01 1.70
C GLU A 7 16.02 -5.28 1.25
N ILE A 8 15.10 -4.31 1.40
CA ILE A 8 13.74 -4.39 0.88
C ILE A 8 13.77 -4.56 -0.64
N ARG A 9 14.60 -3.76 -1.32
CA ARG A 9 14.75 -3.84 -2.78
C ARG A 9 15.25 -5.23 -3.21
N ALA A 10 16.30 -5.73 -2.58
CA ALA A 10 16.87 -7.03 -2.90
C ALA A 10 15.86 -8.17 -2.65
N ALA A 11 15.10 -8.12 -1.56
CA ALA A 11 14.05 -9.10 -1.27
C ALA A 11 12.91 -9.06 -2.28
N LEU A 12 12.49 -7.86 -2.70
CA LEU A 12 11.47 -7.69 -3.73
C LEU A 12 11.94 -8.23 -5.10
N ASP A 13 13.16 -7.90 -5.51
CA ASP A 13 13.74 -8.41 -6.77
C ASP A 13 13.86 -9.94 -6.75
N ALA A 14 14.29 -10.52 -5.62
CA ALA A 14 14.36 -11.96 -5.44
C ALA A 14 12.97 -12.62 -5.51
N ALA A 15 11.96 -12.00 -4.88
CA ALA A 15 10.60 -12.50 -4.89
C ALA A 15 9.99 -12.50 -6.31
N ILE A 16 10.23 -11.42 -7.07
CA ILE A 16 9.81 -11.33 -8.48
C ILE A 16 10.51 -12.42 -9.30
N ALA A 17 11.82 -12.59 -9.15
CA ALA A 17 12.60 -13.56 -9.93
C ALA A 17 12.20 -15.02 -9.63
N ALA A 18 11.89 -15.31 -8.37
CA ALA A 18 11.45 -16.64 -7.92
C ALA A 18 9.94 -16.88 -8.09
N ASN A 19 9.17 -15.83 -8.36
CA ASN A 19 7.70 -15.83 -8.29
C ASN A 19 7.21 -16.38 -6.93
N ASP A 20 7.87 -15.96 -5.85
CA ASP A 20 7.61 -16.40 -4.47
C ASP A 20 7.94 -15.26 -3.49
N ALA A 21 6.93 -14.81 -2.73
CA ALA A 21 7.06 -13.70 -1.79
C ALA A 21 7.38 -14.12 -0.36
N THR A 22 7.61 -15.41 -0.09
CA THR A 22 7.77 -15.94 1.28
C THR A 22 8.85 -15.20 2.08
N ASP A 23 10.02 -14.99 1.49
CA ASP A 23 11.13 -14.30 2.16
C ASP A 23 10.91 -12.79 2.31
N LEU A 24 10.20 -12.18 1.35
CA LEU A 24 9.80 -10.78 1.43
C LEU A 24 8.76 -10.56 2.54
N GLU A 25 7.75 -11.43 2.63
CA GLU A 25 6.76 -11.41 3.72
C GLU A 25 7.45 -11.57 5.07
N ARG A 26 8.36 -12.53 5.18
CA ARG A 26 9.14 -12.77 6.40
C ARG A 26 9.95 -11.54 6.78
N LEU A 27 10.65 -10.92 5.83
CA LEU A 27 11.42 -9.69 6.09
C LEU A 27 10.55 -8.57 6.69
N LEU A 28 9.40 -8.30 6.07
CA LEU A 28 8.49 -7.25 6.53
C LEU A 28 7.85 -7.57 7.88
N THR A 29 7.49 -8.83 8.11
CA THR A 29 6.81 -9.26 9.34
C THR A 29 7.76 -9.38 10.54
N ASP A 30 9.00 -9.84 10.33
CA ASP A 30 10.04 -9.90 11.36
C ASP A 30 10.44 -8.51 11.88
N HIS A 31 10.18 -7.47 11.09
CA HIS A 31 10.49 -6.07 11.42
C HIS A 31 9.24 -5.22 11.65
N ALA A 32 8.07 -5.85 11.76
CA ALA A 32 6.84 -5.17 12.13
C ALA A 32 6.81 -4.89 13.64
N TYR A 33 6.59 -3.63 14.01
CA TYR A 33 6.52 -3.13 15.38
C TYR A 33 5.10 -2.64 15.70
N LEU A 34 4.11 -3.53 15.61
CA LEU A 34 2.69 -3.17 15.77
C LEU A 34 2.37 -2.85 17.25
N PRO A 35 1.46 -1.91 17.62
CA PRO A 35 0.54 -1.07 16.81
C PRO A 35 0.94 0.42 16.70
N GLY A 36 0.66 1.07 15.55
CA GLY A 36 0.53 2.53 15.37
C GLY A 36 1.79 3.44 15.34
N GLY A 37 2.98 2.92 15.64
CA GLY A 37 4.20 3.75 15.72
C GLY A 37 4.86 4.11 14.38
N GLU A 38 5.62 5.21 14.39
CA GLU A 38 6.50 5.68 13.29
C GLU A 38 7.36 4.60 12.60
N PRO A 39 7.95 3.61 13.32
CA PRO A 39 8.77 2.57 12.67
C PRO A 39 8.02 1.74 11.63
N ASN A 40 6.73 1.48 11.83
CA ASN A 40 5.94 0.72 10.84
C ASN A 40 5.71 1.55 9.58
N PHE A 41 5.49 2.86 9.71
CA PHE A 41 5.28 3.73 8.57
C PHE A 41 6.53 3.82 7.71
N ALA A 42 7.72 3.95 8.31
CA ALA A 42 8.97 3.97 7.57
C ALA A 42 9.20 2.66 6.78
N LEU A 43 8.90 1.51 7.38
CA LEU A 43 9.02 0.21 6.71
C LEU A 43 8.02 0.06 5.56
N ILE A 44 6.76 0.41 5.80
CA ILE A 44 5.67 0.37 4.80
C ILE A 44 5.96 1.34 3.64
N GLU A 45 6.41 2.55 3.95
CA GLU A 45 6.78 3.56 2.95
C GLU A 45 8.00 3.13 2.14
N GLY A 46 9.03 2.57 2.79
CA GLY A 46 10.19 2.02 2.12
C GLY A 46 9.80 0.92 1.12
N PHE A 47 8.94 -0.01 1.53
CA PHE A 47 8.41 -1.04 0.63
C PHE A 47 7.61 -0.46 -0.54
N ALA A 48 6.64 0.41 -0.26
CA ALA A 48 5.82 1.03 -1.30
C ALA A 48 6.64 1.84 -2.31
N ALA A 49 7.70 2.53 -1.86
CA ALA A 49 8.62 3.23 -2.73
C ALA A 49 9.36 2.27 -3.69
N GLN A 50 9.77 1.09 -3.22
CA GLN A 50 10.37 0.07 -4.08
C GLN A 50 9.37 -0.49 -5.09
N VAL A 51 8.12 -0.74 -4.67
CA VAL A 51 7.05 -1.15 -5.60
C VAL A 51 6.84 -0.09 -6.69
N GLY A 52 6.72 1.19 -6.30
CA GLY A 52 6.60 2.31 -7.23
C GLY A 52 7.76 2.37 -8.24
N ALA A 53 8.99 2.19 -7.77
CA ALA A 53 10.17 2.14 -8.63
C ALA A 53 10.16 0.96 -9.61
N VAL A 54 9.67 -0.21 -9.18
CA VAL A 54 9.53 -1.39 -10.06
C VAL A 54 8.47 -1.15 -11.13
N VAL A 55 7.30 -0.62 -10.78
CA VAL A 55 6.21 -0.42 -11.75
C VAL A 55 6.45 0.72 -12.74
N ALA A 56 7.32 1.67 -12.40
CA ALA A 56 7.76 2.73 -13.29
C ALA A 56 8.65 2.24 -14.46
N ALA A 57 9.18 1.01 -14.38
CA ALA A 57 9.96 0.41 -15.46
C ALA A 57 9.08 0.12 -16.70
N PRO A 58 9.63 0.07 -17.93
CA PRO A 58 8.83 -0.11 -19.15
C PRO A 58 8.04 -1.41 -19.24
N ASN A 59 8.52 -2.49 -18.62
CA ASN A 59 7.89 -3.81 -18.62
C ASN A 59 7.87 -4.35 -17.18
N PRO A 60 7.01 -3.80 -16.30
CA PRO A 60 6.99 -4.23 -14.91
C PRO A 60 6.35 -5.61 -14.78
N PRO A 61 6.66 -6.37 -13.72
CA PRO A 61 6.06 -7.68 -13.46
C PRO A 61 4.64 -7.54 -12.89
N GLU A 62 3.72 -7.01 -13.71
CA GLU A 62 2.36 -6.62 -13.31
C GLU A 62 1.60 -7.77 -12.63
N THR A 63 1.54 -8.94 -13.27
CA THR A 63 0.79 -10.09 -12.74
C THR A 63 1.28 -10.55 -11.37
N PHE A 64 2.60 -10.54 -11.14
CA PHE A 64 3.16 -10.91 -9.84
C PHE A 64 2.82 -9.87 -8.78
N LEU A 65 3.02 -8.58 -9.09
CA LEU A 65 2.76 -7.50 -8.14
C LEU A 65 1.26 -7.39 -7.81
N GLU A 66 0.39 -7.54 -8.80
CA GLU A 66 -1.06 -7.56 -8.59
C GLU A 66 -1.45 -8.72 -7.67
N ALA A 67 -1.03 -9.94 -7.99
CA ALA A 67 -1.32 -11.12 -7.15
C ALA A 67 -0.78 -10.96 -5.72
N LEU A 68 0.40 -10.38 -5.57
CA LEU A 68 1.04 -10.14 -4.28
C LEU A 68 0.23 -9.13 -3.43
N LEU A 69 0.00 -7.93 -3.98
CA LEU A 69 -0.64 -6.85 -3.25
C LEU A 69 -2.11 -7.16 -2.96
N ASP A 70 -2.83 -7.74 -3.94
CA ASP A 70 -4.23 -8.12 -3.77
C ASP A 70 -4.37 -9.28 -2.77
N GLY A 71 -3.43 -10.23 -2.78
CA GLY A 71 -3.36 -11.30 -1.79
C GLY A 71 -3.16 -10.77 -0.36
N TRP A 72 -2.30 -9.77 -0.19
CA TRP A 72 -2.08 -9.12 1.10
C TRP A 72 -3.27 -8.26 1.54
N ALA A 73 -3.86 -7.48 0.64
CA ALA A 73 -5.04 -6.67 0.93
C ALA A 73 -6.26 -7.53 1.33
N ALA A 74 -6.37 -8.75 0.79
CA ALA A 74 -7.44 -9.69 1.10
C ALA A 74 -7.32 -10.39 2.47
N LEU A 75 -6.23 -10.20 3.22
CA LEU A 75 -6.06 -10.82 4.53
C LEU A 75 -7.10 -10.29 5.53
N SER A 76 -8.07 -11.13 5.87
CA SER A 76 -9.17 -10.77 6.78
C SER A 76 -8.68 -10.33 8.17
N PRO A 77 -9.25 -9.26 8.75
CA PRO A 77 -8.99 -8.84 10.13
C PRO A 77 -9.27 -9.93 11.18
N ALA A 78 -10.18 -10.86 10.89
CA ALA A 78 -10.49 -11.98 11.79
C ALA A 78 -9.37 -13.03 11.84
N ALA A 79 -8.68 -13.24 10.71
CA ALA A 79 -7.56 -14.18 10.60
C ALA A 79 -6.22 -13.52 10.96
N VAL A 80 -6.08 -12.24 10.63
CA VAL A 80 -4.88 -11.43 10.87
C VAL A 80 -5.30 -10.18 11.68
N PRO A 81 -5.50 -10.34 13.01
CA PRO A 81 -5.86 -9.24 13.89
C PRO A 81 -4.73 -8.22 14.02
N ASN A 82 -5.04 -7.05 14.57
CA ASN A 82 -4.14 -5.88 14.59
C ASN A 82 -2.80 -6.09 15.33
N ASP A 83 -2.73 -7.06 16.24
CA ASP A 83 -1.54 -7.44 17.01
C ASP A 83 -0.73 -8.57 16.34
N ASN A 84 -1.23 -9.15 15.25
CA ASN A 84 -0.52 -10.15 14.48
C ASN A 84 0.54 -9.48 13.58
N PRO A 85 1.81 -9.91 13.57
CA PRO A 85 2.85 -9.33 12.71
C PRO A 85 2.47 -9.22 11.23
N ARG A 86 1.68 -10.17 10.70
CA ARG A 86 1.18 -10.14 9.32
C ARG A 86 0.19 -9.00 9.05
N ALA A 87 -0.31 -8.30 10.06
CA ALA A 87 -1.18 -7.13 9.90
C ALA A 87 -0.46 -5.92 9.29
N ILE A 88 0.86 -5.96 9.16
CA ILE A 88 1.61 -4.99 8.36
C ILE A 88 1.35 -5.14 6.86
N LEU A 89 1.08 -6.36 6.37
CA LEU A 89 1.00 -6.66 4.94
C LEU A 89 -0.19 -5.96 4.24
N PRO A 90 -1.41 -5.94 4.81
CA PRO A 90 -2.52 -5.19 4.21
C PRO A 90 -2.27 -3.68 4.19
N ALA A 91 -1.56 -3.15 5.19
CA ALA A 91 -1.19 -1.74 5.22
C ALA A 91 -0.10 -1.41 4.18
N ALA A 92 0.87 -2.33 3.99
CA ALA A 92 1.88 -2.25 2.94
C ALA A 92 1.24 -2.31 1.53
N ALA A 93 0.24 -3.17 1.34
CA ALA A 93 -0.54 -3.24 0.11
C ALA A 93 -1.28 -1.92 -0.17
N ALA A 94 -2.03 -1.42 0.81
CA ALA A 94 -2.73 -0.13 0.71
C ALA A 94 -1.76 1.01 0.35
N ARG A 95 -0.62 1.13 1.03
CA ARG A 95 0.38 2.15 0.69
C ARG A 95 0.92 1.98 -0.73
N SER A 96 1.16 0.75 -1.15
CA SER A 96 1.73 0.42 -2.46
C SER A 96 0.76 0.74 -3.60
N TYR A 97 -0.55 0.54 -3.45
CA TYR A 97 -1.52 0.98 -4.47
C TYR A 97 -1.41 2.48 -4.77
N GLY A 98 -1.20 3.32 -3.75
CA GLY A 98 -0.93 4.75 -3.95
C GLY A 98 0.38 5.01 -4.71
N ALA A 99 1.44 4.28 -4.39
CA ALA A 99 2.73 4.40 -5.10
C ALA A 99 2.62 3.93 -6.57
N VAL A 100 1.83 2.89 -6.84
CA VAL A 100 1.55 2.40 -8.19
C VAL A 100 0.76 3.42 -8.99
N ALA A 101 -0.33 3.95 -8.41
CA ALA A 101 -1.13 5.01 -9.03
C ALA A 101 -0.27 6.25 -9.36
N ALA A 102 0.72 6.55 -8.51
CA ALA A 102 1.62 7.67 -8.72
C ALA A 102 2.63 7.43 -9.84
N ALA A 103 3.19 6.22 -9.90
CA ALA A 103 4.18 5.84 -10.91
C ALA A 103 3.57 5.59 -12.30
N ARG A 104 2.31 5.16 -12.36
CA ARG A 104 1.57 4.82 -13.58
C ARG A 104 0.19 5.50 -13.58
N PRO A 105 0.12 6.80 -13.95
CA PRO A 105 -1.13 7.56 -13.90
C PRO A 105 -2.28 6.96 -14.71
N GLU A 106 -1.98 6.17 -15.74
CA GLU A 106 -2.99 5.45 -16.52
C GLU A 106 -3.69 4.33 -15.73
N TRP A 107 -3.10 3.84 -14.63
CA TRP A 107 -3.68 2.83 -13.73
C TRP A 107 -4.42 3.43 -12.54
N TRP A 108 -4.37 4.76 -12.41
CA TRP A 108 -4.92 5.51 -11.29
C TRP A 108 -6.31 5.04 -10.83
N SER A 109 -7.27 4.93 -11.75
CA SER A 109 -8.67 4.63 -11.40
C SER A 109 -8.82 3.25 -10.76
N ALA A 110 -8.07 2.26 -11.25
CA ALA A 110 -8.07 0.91 -10.72
C ALA A 110 -7.47 0.86 -9.32
N GLU A 111 -6.31 1.49 -9.15
CA GLU A 111 -5.59 1.53 -7.87
C GLU A 111 -6.33 2.34 -6.79
N VAL A 112 -7.01 3.43 -7.17
CA VAL A 112 -7.91 4.16 -6.25
C VAL A 112 -9.12 3.31 -5.85
N GLY A 113 -9.67 2.50 -6.77
CA GLY A 113 -10.73 1.54 -6.43
C GLY A 113 -10.27 0.53 -5.38
N LYS A 114 -9.01 0.06 -5.47
CA LYS A 114 -8.42 -0.85 -4.46
C LYS A 114 -8.22 -0.15 -3.12
N LEU A 115 -7.79 1.12 -3.12
CA LEU A 115 -7.69 1.95 -1.91
C LEU A 115 -9.04 2.18 -1.24
N GLU A 116 -10.10 2.42 -2.02
CA GLU A 116 -11.49 2.53 -1.53
C GLU A 116 -11.93 1.24 -0.82
N CYS A 117 -11.61 0.07 -1.39
CA CYS A 117 -11.87 -1.21 -0.72
C CYS A 117 -11.07 -1.34 0.59
N CYS A 118 -9.80 -0.95 0.59
CA CYS A 118 -8.95 -0.98 1.80
C CYS A 118 -9.46 -0.02 2.89
N ALA A 119 -10.16 1.05 2.54
CA ALA A 119 -10.72 2.01 3.50
C ALA A 119 -11.79 1.38 4.42
N ALA A 120 -12.40 0.28 3.99
CA ALA A 120 -13.37 -0.48 4.80
C ALA A 120 -12.70 -1.39 5.84
N ASP A 121 -11.37 -1.51 5.83
CA ASP A 121 -10.64 -2.32 6.80
C ASP A 121 -10.69 -1.70 8.21
N PRO A 122 -11.05 -2.45 9.27
CA PRO A 122 -11.15 -1.92 10.62
C PRO A 122 -9.78 -1.64 11.28
N ARG A 123 -8.68 -2.13 10.73
CA ARG A 123 -7.35 -2.00 11.36
C ARG A 123 -6.80 -0.58 11.17
N PRO A 124 -6.43 0.14 12.26
CA PRO A 124 -5.98 1.52 12.18
C PRO A 124 -4.78 1.73 11.25
N LEU A 125 -3.81 0.82 11.26
CA LEU A 125 -2.61 0.92 10.43
C LEU A 125 -2.94 0.89 8.92
N VAL A 126 -3.94 0.10 8.51
CA VAL A 126 -4.40 0.04 7.11
C VAL A 126 -5.06 1.36 6.74
N ARG A 127 -6.02 1.81 7.56
CA ARG A 127 -6.74 3.07 7.33
C ARG A 127 -5.81 4.28 7.23
N GLN A 128 -4.81 4.37 8.12
CA GLN A 128 -3.82 5.44 8.10
C GLN A 128 -2.96 5.42 6.83
N ASN A 129 -2.59 4.23 6.33
CA ASN A 129 -1.84 4.11 5.08
C ASN A 129 -2.70 4.38 3.84
N VAL A 130 -4.01 4.09 3.87
CA VAL A 130 -4.96 4.55 2.84
C VAL A 130 -4.99 6.08 2.78
N VAL A 131 -5.12 6.77 3.92
CA VAL A 131 -5.10 8.25 3.97
C VAL A 131 -3.79 8.81 3.41
N ARG A 132 -2.65 8.26 3.84
CA ARG A 132 -1.33 8.69 3.34
C ARG A 132 -1.20 8.46 1.82
N ALA A 133 -1.60 7.28 1.33
CA ALA A 133 -1.61 6.96 -0.08
C ALA A 133 -2.44 7.96 -0.89
N LEU A 134 -3.68 8.24 -0.46
CA LEU A 134 -4.56 9.19 -1.15
C LEU A 134 -4.04 10.63 -1.12
N ASN A 135 -3.43 11.05 -0.01
CA ASN A 135 -2.85 12.40 0.11
C ASN A 135 -1.66 12.61 -0.84
N ASP A 136 -0.78 11.62 -0.98
CA ASP A 136 0.37 11.72 -1.88
C ASP A 136 -0.02 11.61 -3.35
N ALA A 137 -1.11 10.89 -3.60
CA ALA A 137 -1.68 10.72 -4.91
C ALA A 137 -2.49 11.97 -5.36
N ARG A 138 -2.96 12.81 -4.42
CA ARG A 138 -3.82 13.99 -4.69
C ARG A 138 -3.27 14.99 -5.72
N PRO A 139 -1.99 15.36 -5.74
CA PRO A 139 -1.45 16.26 -6.77
C PRO A 139 -1.59 15.70 -8.20
N LEU A 140 -1.52 14.37 -8.36
CA LEU A 140 -1.74 13.70 -9.65
C LEU A 140 -3.23 13.64 -9.99
N ALA A 141 -4.08 13.40 -8.99
CA ALA A 141 -5.54 13.50 -9.15
C ALA A 141 -5.95 14.88 -9.67
N ASP A 142 -5.37 15.96 -9.13
CA ASP A 142 -5.65 17.34 -9.56
C ASP A 142 -5.17 17.59 -11.00
N ALA A 143 -4.02 17.02 -11.39
CA ALA A 143 -3.49 17.11 -12.75
C ALA A 143 -4.32 16.31 -13.77
N VAL A 144 -4.83 15.14 -13.37
CA VAL A 144 -5.77 14.31 -14.16
C VAL A 144 -7.18 14.92 -14.12
N ALA A 145 -7.56 15.65 -13.07
CA ALA A 145 -8.87 16.26 -12.91
C ALA A 145 -9.09 17.48 -13.81
N ALA A 146 -8.01 18.11 -14.26
CA ALA A 146 -8.05 19.01 -15.41
C ALA A 146 -8.59 18.32 -16.69
N GLN A 147 -8.81 16.99 -16.65
CA GLN A 147 -9.37 16.14 -17.71
C GLN A 147 -10.60 15.28 -17.25
N GLY A 148 -11.09 15.36 -15.99
CA GLY A 148 -12.20 14.53 -15.42
C GLY A 148 -12.38 14.64 -13.89
N ASP A 149 -13.18 13.79 -13.19
CA ASP A 149 -13.51 13.91 -11.74
C ASP A 149 -12.75 12.98 -10.71
N PRO A 150 -11.39 12.93 -10.66
CA PRO A 150 -10.61 12.25 -9.62
C PRO A 150 -10.66 12.87 -8.21
N ALA A 151 -10.73 14.20 -8.11
CA ALA A 151 -10.59 14.91 -6.83
C ALA A 151 -11.76 14.64 -5.87
N ALA A 152 -12.98 14.47 -6.41
CA ALA A 152 -14.15 14.15 -5.60
C ALA A 152 -14.06 12.76 -4.93
N ARG A 153 -13.46 11.76 -5.59
CA ARG A 153 -13.27 10.42 -5.02
C ARG A 153 -12.33 10.44 -3.80
N ILE A 154 -11.20 11.14 -3.91
CA ILE A 154 -10.27 11.31 -2.77
C ILE A 154 -10.99 11.97 -1.58
N ALA A 155 -11.71 13.07 -1.83
CA ALA A 155 -12.42 13.79 -0.78
C ALA A 155 -13.48 12.92 -0.08
N ALA A 156 -14.19 12.07 -0.82
CA ALA A 156 -15.19 11.16 -0.28
C ALA A 156 -14.57 10.11 0.65
N VAL A 157 -13.47 9.48 0.24
CA VAL A 157 -12.79 8.45 1.04
C VAL A 157 -12.18 9.03 2.30
N THR A 158 -11.48 10.16 2.21
CA THR A 158 -10.90 10.82 3.39
C THR A 158 -11.97 11.18 4.41
N LYS A 159 -13.10 11.74 3.97
CA LYS A 159 -14.23 12.10 4.84
C LYS A 159 -14.85 10.89 5.53
N GLN A 160 -14.98 9.75 4.83
CA GLN A 160 -15.48 8.50 5.41
C GLN A 160 -14.56 8.00 6.53
N LEU A 161 -13.24 8.13 6.34
CA LEU A 161 -12.26 7.71 7.34
C LEU A 161 -12.29 8.64 8.57
N GLU A 162 -12.32 9.96 8.39
CA GLU A 162 -12.43 10.91 9.52
C GLU A 162 -13.71 10.68 10.37
N ALA A 163 -14.84 10.36 9.72
CA ALA A 163 -16.10 10.09 10.42
C ALA A 163 -16.06 8.80 11.25
N SER A 164 -15.16 7.86 10.95
CA SER A 164 -15.04 6.58 11.65
C SER A 164 -14.00 6.62 12.79
N GLU A 165 -13.38 7.76 13.05
CA GLU A 165 -12.46 7.99 14.18
C GLU A 165 -13.14 8.73 15.35
N THR A 166 -14.34 9.27 15.13
CA THR A 166 -15.14 10.02 16.12
C THR A 166 -16.35 9.25 16.66
N ALA A 167 -16.57 8.01 16.22
CA ALA A 167 -17.64 7.11 16.63
C ALA A 167 -17.13 5.96 17.50
#